data_AF-A0A1E4HH90-F1
#
_entry.id   AF-A0A1E4HH90-F1
#
_cell.length_a   1.000
_cell.length_b   1.000
_cell.length_c   1.000
_cell.angle_alpha   90.00
_cell.angle_beta   90.00
_cell.angle_gamma   90.00
#
_symmetry.space_group_name_H-M   'P 1'
#
loop_
_entity.id
_entity.type
_entity.pdbx_description
1 polymer ?
#
loop_
_entity_poly.entity_id
_entity_poly.type
_entity_poly.pdbx_seq_one_letter_code
_entity_poly.pdbx_strand_id
1 'polypeptide(L)'
;MRLLALIILAIFVAAGIVLGALNAEMVGYDFGFAQLQLPKGAALLGALVVGWLLGGVTAWLGVRPRRSRRTTGADRKPPAKP
;
A
#
# COMPACT_ATOMS: atom_id res chain seq x y z
N MET A 1 15.16 -7.41 13.98
CA MET A 1 13.92 -7.20 13.19
C MET A 1 13.18 -5.93 13.61
N ARG A 2 12.63 -5.83 14.84
CA ARG A 2 11.86 -4.64 15.28
C ARG A 2 12.63 -3.32 15.22
N LEU A 3 13.88 -3.32 15.68
CA LEU A 3 14.73 -2.11 15.68
C LEU A 3 15.00 -1.60 14.26
N LEU A 4 15.36 -2.49 13.33
CA LEU A 4 15.58 -2.14 11.93
C LEU A 4 14.31 -1.51 11.31
N ALA A 5 13.14 -2.12 11.55
CA ALA A 5 11.87 -1.59 11.07
C ALA A 5 11.57 -0.19 11.65
N LEU A 6 11.85 0.04 12.93
CA LEU A 6 11.69 1.34 13.57
C LEU A 6 12.65 2.39 13.00
N ILE A 7 13.91 2.04 12.74
CA ILE A 7 14.88 2.95 12.11
C ILE A 7 14.42 3.33 10.71
N ILE A 8 14.02 2.34 9.90
CA ILE A 8 13.51 2.59 8.54
C ILE A 8 12.26 3.50 8.60
N LEU A 9 11.32 3.21 9.50
CA LEU A 9 10.14 4.04 9.71
C LEU A 9 10.53 5.47 10.08
N ALA A 10 11.45 5.65 11.02
CA ALA A 10 11.91 6.96 11.46
C ALA A 10 12.54 7.75 10.31
N ILE A 11 13.35 7.10 9.45
CA ILE A 11 13.95 7.73 8.27
C ILE A 11 12.86 8.20 7.29
N PHE A 12 11.86 7.36 7.01
CA PHE A 12 10.75 7.72 6.13
C PHE A 12 9.91 8.86 6.70
N VAL A 13 9.62 8.84 8.00
CA VAL A 13 8.91 9.93 8.69
C VAL A 13 9.71 11.22 8.59
N ALA A 14 11.01 11.20 8.89
CA ALA A 14 11.88 12.36 8.79
C ALA A 14 11.95 12.90 7.35
N ALA A 15 12.11 12.04 6.36
CA ALA A 15 12.12 12.41 4.95
C ALA A 15 10.79 13.04 4.51
N GLY A 16 9.66 12.49 4.97
CA GLY A 16 8.33 13.05 4.73
C GLY A 16 8.18 14.45 5.34
N ILE A 17 8.62 14.63 6.59
CA ILE A 17 8.60 15.95 7.26
C ILE A 17 9.45 16.95 6.48
N VAL A 18 10.67 16.57 6.07
CA VAL A 18 11.58 17.44 5.31
C VAL A 18 10.96 17.84 3.96
N LEU A 19 10.41 16.88 3.20
CA LEU A 19 9.71 17.15 1.94
C LEU A 19 8.51 18.07 2.14
N GLY A 20 7.71 17.84 3.19
CA GLY A 20 6.55 18.64 3.54
C GLY A 20 6.92 20.08 3.90
N ALA A 21 7.91 20.25 4.78
CA ALA A 21 8.33 21.53 5.30
C ALA A 21 9.06 22.39 4.26
N LEU A 22 9.91 21.77 3.42
CA LEU A 22 10.62 22.49 2.36
C LEU A 22 9.69 22.92 1.21
N ASN A 23 8.59 22.21 1.01
CA ASN A 23 7.60 22.53 -0.02
C ASN A 23 6.32 23.11 0.59
N ALA A 24 6.46 23.95 1.62
CA ALA A 24 5.34 24.57 2.33
C ALA A 24 4.64 25.70 1.53
N GLU A 25 5.09 25.98 0.31
CA GLU A 25 4.45 26.95 -0.57
C GLU A 25 3.00 26.55 -0.85
N MET A 26 2.07 27.46 -0.55
CA MET A 26 0.65 27.25 -0.73
C MET A 26 0.29 27.28 -2.20
N VAL A 27 -0.38 26.23 -2.66
CA VAL A 27 -0.99 26.17 -3.99
C VAL A 27 -2.49 26.08 -3.82
N GLY A 28 -3.19 26.95 -4.54
CA GLY A 28 -4.65 26.87 -4.68
C GLY A 28 -5.00 25.79 -5.68
N TYR A 29 -5.70 24.76 -5.23
CA TYR A 29 -6.29 23.73 -6.07
C TYR A 29 -7.78 24.03 -6.25
N ASP A 30 -8.20 24.24 -7.49
CA ASP A 30 -9.60 24.48 -7.83
C ASP A 30 -10.24 23.20 -8.34
N PHE A 31 -11.24 22.69 -7.61
CA PHE A 31 -12.02 21.52 -7.98
C PHE A 31 -13.37 21.88 -8.63
N GLY A 32 -13.59 23.15 -8.99
CA GLY A 32 -14.81 23.67 -9.60
C GLY A 32 -15.97 23.91 -8.62
N PHE A 33 -16.07 23.13 -7.55
CA PHE A 33 -17.06 23.28 -6.46
C PHE A 33 -16.42 23.62 -5.10
N ALA A 34 -15.11 23.45 -4.97
CA ALA A 34 -14.35 23.80 -3.77
C ALA A 34 -12.94 24.25 -4.17
N GLN A 35 -12.44 25.29 -3.52
CA GLN A 35 -11.03 25.70 -3.61
C GLN A 35 -10.31 25.27 -2.34
N LEU A 36 -9.22 24.52 -2.52
CA LEU A 36 -8.43 24.00 -1.42
C LEU A 36 -7.03 24.58 -1.50
N GLN A 37 -6.61 25.28 -0.46
CA GLN A 37 -5.25 25.79 -0.34
C GLN A 37 -4.44 24.80 0.48
N LEU A 38 -3.48 24.16 -0.17
CA LEU A 38 -2.60 23.19 0.47
C LEU A 38 -1.15 23.52 0.16
N PRO A 39 -0.22 23.30 1.11
CA PRO A 39 1.19 23.32 0.79
C PRO A 39 1.51 22.22 -0.21
N LYS A 40 2.35 22.51 -1.21
CA LYS A 40 2.77 21.54 -2.25
C LYS A 40 3.24 20.22 -1.62
N GLY A 41 4.02 20.29 -0.56
CA GLY A 41 4.53 19.13 0.15
C GLY A 41 3.43 18.26 0.76
N ALA A 42 2.42 18.88 1.40
CA ALA A 42 1.28 18.15 1.94
C ALA A 42 0.39 17.57 0.83
N ALA A 43 0.19 18.30 -0.27
CA ALA A 43 -0.57 17.81 -1.43
C ALA A 43 0.11 16.58 -2.05
N LEU A 44 1.43 16.61 -2.24
CA LEU A 44 2.22 15.49 -2.79
C LEU A 44 2.18 14.26 -1.86
N LEU A 45 2.46 14.44 -0.57
CA LEU A 45 2.40 13.34 0.39
C LEU A 45 0.99 12.78 0.53
N GLY A 46 -0.03 13.64 0.54
CA GLY A 46 -1.43 13.24 0.55
C GLY A 46 -1.80 12.40 -0.67
N ALA A 47 -1.44 12.86 -1.88
CA ALA A 47 -1.67 12.11 -3.12
C ALA A 47 -0.98 10.74 -3.11
N LEU A 48 0.26 10.67 -2.59
CA LEU A 48 1.00 9.42 -2.47
C LEU A 48 0.28 8.43 -1.53
N VAL A 49 -0.14 8.89 -0.35
CA VAL A 49 -0.86 8.05 0.62
C VAL A 49 -2.19 7.57 0.04
N VAL A 50 -2.96 8.47 -0.58
CA VAL A 50 -4.24 8.12 -1.21
C VAL A 50 -4.04 7.08 -2.32
N GLY A 51 -3.07 7.30 -3.22
CA GLY A 51 -2.75 6.36 -4.28
C GLY A 51 -2.28 5.00 -3.75
N TRP A 52 -1.44 4.99 -2.71
CA TRP A 52 -0.99 3.75 -2.06
C TRP A 52 -2.14 2.98 -1.43
N LEU A 53 -3.06 3.66 -0.73
CA LEU A 53 -4.25 3.02 -0.14
C LEU A 53 -5.17 2.44 -1.22
N LEU A 54 -5.48 3.23 -2.26
CA LEU A 54 -6.32 2.77 -3.38
C LEU A 54 -5.68 1.59 -4.11
N GLY A 55 -4.37 1.64 -4.35
CA GLY A 55 -3.58 0.55 -4.94
C GLY A 55 -3.57 -0.70 -4.06
N GLY A 56 -3.40 -0.55 -2.75
CA GLY A 56 -3.44 -1.65 -1.79
C GLY A 56 -4.81 -2.32 -1.73
N VAL A 57 -5.90 -1.53 -1.72
CA VAL A 57 -7.27 -2.04 -1.77
C VAL A 57 -7.55 -2.77 -3.08
N THR A 58 -7.17 -2.20 -4.22
CA THR A 58 -7.35 -2.85 -5.53
C THR A 58 -6.55 -4.14 -5.65
N ALA A 59 -5.30 -4.16 -5.17
CA ALA A 59 -4.49 -5.38 -5.11
C ALA A 59 -5.14 -6.45 -4.23
N TRP A 60 -5.63 -6.07 -3.04
CA TRP A 60 -6.30 -6.98 -2.12
C TRP A 60 -7.57 -7.60 -2.72
N LEU A 61 -8.42 -6.78 -3.37
CA LEU A 61 -9.61 -7.26 -4.07
C LEU A 61 -9.27 -8.13 -5.29
N GLY A 62 -8.14 -7.86 -5.95
CA GLY A 62 -7.64 -8.62 -7.10
C GLY A 62 -7.11 -10.01 -6.75
N VAL A 63 -6.64 -10.21 -5.51
CA VAL A 63 -6.18 -11.53 -5.04
C VAL A 63 -7.38 -12.41 -4.67
N ARG A 64 -8.08 -12.96 -5.68
CA ARG A 64 -8.98 -14.09 -5.42
C ARG A 64 -8.12 -15.31 -5.01
N PRO A 65 -8.43 -15.99 -3.90
CA PRO A 65 -7.80 -17.26 -3.61
C PRO A 65 -8.19 -18.20 -4.74
N ARG A 66 -7.23 -18.53 -5.62
CA ARG A 66 -7.37 -19.59 -6.60
C ARG A 66 -7.62 -20.83 -5.78
N ARG A 67 -8.91 -21.20 -5.65
CA ARG A 67 -9.37 -22.35 -4.88
C ARG A 67 -8.52 -23.50 -5.34
N SER A 68 -7.51 -23.83 -4.55
CA SER A 68 -6.68 -25.00 -4.78
C SER A 68 -7.68 -26.12 -4.78
N ARG A 69 -8.02 -26.60 -5.98
CA ARG A 69 -8.69 -27.86 -6.18
C ARG A 69 -7.68 -28.84 -5.61
N ARG A 70 -7.76 -29.04 -4.29
CA ARG A 70 -7.34 -30.25 -3.62
C ARG A 70 -7.91 -31.34 -4.50
N THR A 71 -7.02 -31.95 -5.27
CA THR A 71 -7.25 -33.22 -5.91
C THR A 71 -7.41 -34.22 -4.77
N THR A 72 -8.61 -34.22 -4.16
CA THR A 72 -9.15 -35.34 -3.42
C THR A 72 -9.28 -36.46 -4.44
N GLY A 73 -8.24 -37.27 -4.61
CA GLY A 73 -8.30 -38.37 -5.55
C GLY A 73 -6.95 -38.79 -6.13
N ALA A 74 -6.03 -39.24 -5.28
CA ALA A 74 -5.05 -40.25 -5.69
C ALA A 74 -4.40 -40.94 -4.48
N ASP A 75 -5.17 -41.21 -3.43
CA ASP A 75 -4.81 -42.30 -2.50
C ASP A 75 -5.23 -43.62 -3.16
N ARG A 76 -4.55 -43.96 -4.26
CA ARG A 76 -4.60 -45.30 -4.86
C ARG A 76 -3.42 -46.07 -4.31
N LYS A 77 -3.56 -46.56 -3.09
CA LYS A 77 -2.74 -47.64 -2.53
C LYS A 77 -2.94 -48.88 -3.42
N PRO A 78 -1.92 -49.38 -4.15
CA PRO A 78 -2.02 -50.70 -4.76
C PRO A 78 -2.00 -51.75 -3.63
N PRO A 79 -2.82 -52.82 -3.71
CA PRO A 79 -2.73 -53.90 -2.74
C PRO A 79 -1.37 -54.59 -2.89
N ALA A 80 -0.64 -54.65 -1.78
CA ALA A 80 0.47 -55.58 -1.64
C ALA A 80 -0.07 -57.01 -1.79
N LYS A 81 0.54 -57.81 -2.66
CA LYS A 81 0.41 -59.26 -2.65
C LYS A 81 1.73 -59.93 -3.03
N PRO A 82 1.94 -61.17 -2.53
CA PRO A 82 3.21 -61.72 -2.04
C PRO A 82 4.22 -62.12 -3.12
#